data_AF-A0A518HSH1-F1
#
_entry.id   AF-A0A518HSH1-F1
#
_cell.length_a   1.000
_cell.length_b   1.000
_cell.length_c   1.000
_cell.angle_alpha   90.00
_cell.angle_beta   90.00
_cell.angle_gamma   90.00
#
_symmetry.space_group_name_H-M   'P 1'
#
loop_
_entity.id
_entity.type
_entity.pdbx_description
1 polymer ?
#
loop_
_entity_poly.entity_id
_entity_poly.type
_entity_poly.pdbx_seq_one_letter_code
_entity_poly.pdbx_strand_id
1 'polypeptide(L)'
;MAGLEVRNGRYNLILRFGGKRFVRSLKTTDEDVALAKKLRVEENIKLVESGRLTIPEGSDVVTFLLSDGKLNHKPVPTSSLTIPQLFAAFWHAMPDGNLEAGTVKMIKIHQRHLERVLGKRQVAQGLSSSDLQAYVTKRSKTKTRQGGTVGGATIKKEIVTLNSVWKWAVSAGKLHGHLPKNDLRYPKSNELPVFQTWDEIERQIASGASDELWDALYLDLGQIKELLSFVETNAAHPFLYPMFAFAAYTGARRSELLRSELSDIDLKGNVATIREKKRVKGRISTRRVPISKPLAKILESWIANHPGSPFTFSHPEPIPGSTRKERVDDQPLTASQASHHFENTLKHGKWKVIKGWHCLRHSFISNCASKGIDQRMIDEWVGHTTESMRRRYRHLFPSSQKQAMDTLFE
;
A
#
# COMPACT_ATOMS: atom_id res chain seq x y z
N MET A 1 -52.20 -29.69 -5.59
CA MET A 1 -53.35 -28.75 -5.63
C MET A 1 -52.93 -27.39 -5.09
N ALA A 2 -53.33 -26.31 -5.79
CA ALA A 2 -53.10 -24.94 -5.37
C ALA A 2 -54.44 -24.26 -4.99
N GLY A 3 -54.39 -23.29 -4.09
CA GLY A 3 -55.53 -22.50 -3.63
C GLY A 3 -55.15 -21.03 -3.51
N LEU A 4 -56.15 -20.16 -3.45
CA LEU A 4 -55.97 -18.73 -3.25
C LEU A 4 -56.53 -18.34 -1.88
N GLU A 5 -55.84 -17.43 -1.20
CA GLU A 5 -56.26 -16.85 0.08
C GLU A 5 -55.98 -15.34 0.07
N VAL A 6 -56.96 -14.54 0.47
CA VAL A 6 -56.78 -13.09 0.61
C VAL A 6 -56.19 -12.79 1.99
N ARG A 7 -55.04 -12.11 2.03
CA ARG A 7 -54.47 -11.55 3.27
C ARG A 7 -54.11 -10.10 3.05
N ASN A 8 -54.55 -9.22 3.93
CA ASN A 8 -54.30 -7.77 3.87
C ASN A 8 -54.66 -7.17 2.49
N GLY A 9 -55.82 -7.56 1.94
CA GLY A 9 -56.31 -7.08 0.65
C GLY A 9 -55.57 -7.60 -0.59
N ARG A 10 -54.61 -8.53 -0.45
CA ARG A 10 -53.86 -9.12 -1.56
C ARG A 10 -54.05 -10.63 -1.62
N TYR A 11 -54.10 -11.17 -2.83
CA TYR A 11 -54.15 -12.61 -3.07
C TYR A 11 -52.79 -13.26 -2.77
N ASN A 12 -52.84 -14.38 -2.05
CA ASN A 12 -51.74 -15.28 -1.78
C ASN A 12 -52.06 -16.64 -2.36
N LEU A 13 -51.06 -17.27 -2.96
CA LEU A 13 -51.11 -18.64 -3.41
C LEU A 13 -50.74 -19.57 -2.26
N ILE A 14 -51.59 -20.55 -1.98
CA ILE A 14 -51.32 -21.67 -1.08
C ILE A 14 -51.14 -22.91 -1.96
N LEU A 15 -50.07 -23.66 -1.76
CA LEU A 15 -49.90 -24.94 -2.47
C LEU A 15 -49.31 -25.99 -1.54
N ARG A 16 -49.70 -27.25 -1.77
CA ARG A 16 -49.05 -28.42 -1.19
C ARG A 16 -48.32 -29.16 -2.29
N PHE A 17 -47.01 -29.35 -2.11
CA PHE A 17 -46.14 -30.07 -3.04
C PHE A 17 -45.10 -30.86 -2.26
N GLY A 18 -44.92 -32.15 -2.60
CA GLY A 18 -43.99 -33.04 -1.89
C GLY A 18 -44.22 -33.13 -0.37
N GLY A 19 -45.49 -33.13 0.06
CA GLY A 19 -45.88 -33.18 1.49
C GLY A 19 -45.70 -31.87 2.27
N LYS A 20 -45.11 -30.82 1.67
CA LYS A 20 -44.89 -29.51 2.31
C LYS A 20 -45.92 -28.49 1.85
N ARG A 21 -46.37 -27.62 2.77
CA ARG A 21 -47.26 -26.48 2.49
C ARG A 21 -46.43 -25.23 2.25
N PHE A 22 -46.72 -24.51 1.18
CA PHE A 22 -46.11 -23.22 0.85
C PHE A 22 -47.17 -22.14 0.72
N VAL A 23 -46.83 -20.91 1.10
CA VAL A 23 -47.68 -19.72 0.97
C VAL A 23 -46.86 -18.58 0.37
N ARG A 24 -47.36 -17.92 -0.67
CA ARG A 24 -46.65 -16.81 -1.34
C ARG A 24 -47.62 -15.74 -1.83
N SER A 25 -47.33 -14.47 -1.55
CA SER A 25 -48.13 -13.36 -2.09
C SER A 25 -47.97 -13.25 -3.60
N LEU A 26 -49.10 -13.17 -4.32
CA LEU A 26 -49.15 -12.93 -5.76
C LEU A 26 -49.02 -11.43 -6.11
N LYS A 27 -48.99 -10.56 -5.07
CA LYS A 27 -48.87 -9.10 -5.17
C LYS A 27 -49.93 -8.45 -6.06
N THR A 28 -51.11 -9.05 -6.10
CA THR A 28 -52.25 -8.54 -6.84
C THR A 28 -53.46 -8.47 -5.91
N THR A 29 -54.28 -7.45 -6.12
CA THR A 29 -55.63 -7.32 -5.54
C THR A 29 -56.71 -7.73 -6.55
N ASP A 30 -56.30 -8.01 -7.79
CA ASP A 30 -57.15 -8.45 -8.90
C ASP A 30 -57.29 -9.98 -8.87
N GLU A 31 -58.54 -10.44 -8.88
CA GLU A 31 -58.94 -11.84 -8.80
C GLU A 31 -58.60 -12.63 -10.07
N ASP A 32 -58.86 -12.06 -11.25
CA ASP A 32 -58.61 -12.71 -12.54
C ASP A 32 -57.11 -12.94 -12.74
N VAL A 33 -56.29 -11.96 -12.36
CA VAL A 33 -54.82 -12.08 -12.37
C VAL A 33 -54.36 -13.13 -11.35
N ALA A 34 -55.01 -13.24 -10.20
CA ALA A 34 -54.69 -14.25 -9.20
C ALA A 34 -55.05 -15.66 -9.69
N LEU A 35 -56.22 -15.81 -10.32
CA LEU A 35 -56.72 -17.07 -10.88
C LEU A 35 -55.83 -17.56 -12.02
N ALA A 36 -55.44 -16.67 -12.94
CA ALA A 36 -54.52 -17.00 -14.04
C ALA A 36 -53.17 -17.51 -13.51
N LYS A 37 -52.61 -16.85 -12.48
CA LYS A 37 -51.36 -17.30 -11.83
C LYS A 37 -51.50 -18.64 -11.11
N LYS A 38 -52.65 -18.89 -10.47
CA LYS A 38 -52.96 -20.17 -9.83
C LYS A 38 -52.99 -21.29 -10.87
N LEU A 39 -53.74 -21.11 -11.96
CA LEU A 39 -53.86 -22.11 -13.03
C LEU A 39 -52.50 -22.47 -13.64
N ARG A 40 -51.65 -21.46 -13.88
CA ARG A 40 -50.28 -21.66 -14.38
C ARG A 40 -49.41 -22.50 -13.42
N VAL A 41 -49.54 -22.28 -12.11
CA VAL A 41 -48.83 -23.10 -11.13
C VAL A 41 -49.38 -24.53 -11.10
N GLU A 42 -50.69 -24.73 -11.24
CA GLU A 42 -51.28 -26.06 -11.31
C GLU A 42 -50.84 -26.83 -12.56
N GLU A 43 -50.70 -26.15 -13.70
CA GLU A 43 -50.12 -26.72 -14.92
C GLU A 43 -48.65 -27.10 -14.72
N ASN A 44 -47.83 -26.20 -14.17
CA ASN A 44 -46.42 -26.50 -13.91
C ASN A 44 -46.23 -27.65 -12.91
N ILE A 45 -47.12 -27.81 -11.92
CA ILE A 45 -47.12 -28.97 -11.02
C ILE A 45 -47.34 -30.28 -11.82
N LYS A 46 -48.30 -30.31 -12.74
CA LYS A 46 -48.55 -31.49 -13.60
C LYS A 46 -47.34 -31.80 -14.49
N LEU A 47 -46.64 -30.78 -14.98
CA LEU A 47 -45.41 -30.97 -15.76
C LEU A 47 -44.29 -31.59 -14.92
N VAL A 48 -44.18 -31.21 -13.64
CA VAL A 48 -43.21 -31.84 -12.72
C VAL A 48 -43.62 -33.27 -12.38
N GLU A 49 -44.88 -33.51 -12.05
CA GLU A 49 -45.40 -34.85 -11.72
C GLU A 49 -45.29 -35.83 -12.90
N SER A 50 -45.43 -35.35 -14.14
CA SER A 50 -45.23 -36.15 -15.36
C SER A 50 -43.75 -36.29 -15.78
N GLY A 51 -42.81 -35.69 -15.05
CA GLY A 51 -41.37 -35.73 -15.36
C GLY A 51 -40.94 -34.88 -16.56
N ARG A 52 -41.84 -34.07 -17.14
CA ARG A 52 -41.53 -33.14 -18.24
C ARG A 52 -40.81 -31.87 -17.78
N LEU A 53 -40.91 -31.54 -16.49
CA LEU A 53 -40.23 -30.42 -15.86
C LEU A 53 -39.47 -30.89 -14.62
N THR A 54 -38.15 -30.74 -14.61
CA THR A 54 -37.32 -31.14 -13.46
C THR A 54 -37.02 -29.93 -12.59
N ILE A 55 -37.33 -30.01 -11.29
CA ILE A 55 -36.96 -28.97 -10.33
C ILE A 55 -35.48 -29.13 -9.96
N PRO A 56 -34.61 -28.13 -10.21
CA PRO A 56 -33.21 -28.19 -9.83
C PRO A 56 -33.01 -28.28 -8.31
N GLU A 57 -31.96 -28.97 -7.88
CA GLU A 57 -31.62 -29.11 -6.47
C GLU A 57 -31.32 -27.74 -5.83
N GLY A 58 -31.96 -27.45 -4.69
CA GLY A 58 -31.81 -26.18 -3.96
C GLY A 58 -32.68 -25.01 -4.44
N SER A 59 -33.56 -25.20 -5.44
CA SER A 59 -34.44 -24.14 -5.94
C SER A 59 -35.61 -23.78 -4.99
N ASP A 60 -35.98 -22.49 -4.95
CA ASP A 60 -37.26 -22.06 -4.34
C ASP A 60 -38.41 -22.57 -5.22
N VAL A 61 -39.04 -23.66 -4.77
CA VAL A 61 -40.09 -24.40 -5.49
C VAL A 61 -41.21 -23.48 -5.99
N VAL A 62 -41.66 -22.54 -5.17
CA VAL A 62 -42.77 -21.65 -5.54
C VAL A 62 -42.35 -20.65 -6.61
N THR A 63 -41.13 -20.12 -6.52
CA THR A 63 -40.57 -19.17 -7.49
C THR A 63 -40.29 -19.85 -8.83
N PHE A 64 -39.82 -21.10 -8.80
CA PHE A 64 -39.62 -21.93 -9.98
C PHE A 64 -40.96 -22.22 -10.68
N LEU A 65 -41.98 -22.66 -9.93
CA LEU A 65 -43.32 -22.94 -10.47
C LEU A 65 -44.05 -21.69 -10.96
N LEU A 66 -43.81 -20.51 -10.38
CA LEU A 66 -44.37 -19.24 -10.86
C LEU A 66 -43.64 -18.68 -12.09
N SER A 67 -42.48 -19.22 -12.46
CA SER A 67 -41.62 -18.71 -13.54
C SER A 67 -41.46 -19.68 -14.72
N ASP A 68 -42.37 -20.66 -14.86
CA ASP A 68 -42.30 -21.75 -15.86
C ASP A 68 -40.94 -22.45 -15.88
N GLY A 69 -40.35 -22.64 -14.70
CA GLY A 69 -39.07 -23.31 -14.56
C GLY A 69 -37.85 -22.52 -15.01
N LYS A 70 -37.98 -21.20 -15.24
CA LYS A 70 -36.86 -20.37 -15.73
C LYS A 70 -36.04 -19.70 -14.64
N LEU A 71 -36.57 -19.46 -13.43
CA LEU A 71 -35.89 -18.67 -12.41
C LEU A 71 -35.79 -19.41 -11.06
N ASN A 72 -34.56 -19.73 -10.64
CA ASN A 72 -34.26 -20.35 -9.33
C ASN A 72 -34.17 -19.35 -8.17
N HIS A 73 -34.16 -18.04 -8.47
CA HIS A 73 -34.19 -16.95 -7.50
C HIS A 73 -34.69 -15.66 -8.16
N LYS A 74 -35.23 -14.75 -7.35
CA LYS A 74 -35.58 -13.41 -7.82
C LYS A 74 -34.28 -12.68 -8.20
N PRO A 75 -34.14 -12.09 -9.41
CA PRO A 75 -32.93 -11.37 -9.76
C PRO A 75 -32.75 -10.19 -8.79
N VAL A 76 -31.79 -10.30 -7.89
CA VAL A 76 -31.23 -9.13 -7.21
C VAL A 76 -30.50 -8.37 -8.31
N PRO A 77 -30.76 -7.06 -8.53
CA PRO A 77 -29.98 -6.28 -9.46
C PRO A 77 -28.51 -6.36 -9.02
N THR A 78 -27.73 -7.24 -9.66
CA THR A 78 -26.30 -7.30 -9.45
C THR A 78 -25.79 -5.96 -9.91
N SER A 79 -25.19 -5.18 -9.02
CA SER A 79 -24.54 -3.95 -9.42
C SER A 79 -23.51 -4.29 -10.49
N SER A 80 -23.82 -3.92 -11.73
CA SER A 80 -23.08 -4.35 -12.92
C SER A 80 -21.81 -3.54 -13.13
N LEU A 81 -21.22 -3.03 -12.05
CA LEU A 81 -20.02 -2.20 -12.13
C LEU A 81 -18.87 -3.06 -12.63
N THR A 82 -18.38 -2.71 -13.80
CA THR A 82 -17.10 -3.22 -14.30
C THR A 82 -15.95 -2.71 -13.42
N ILE A 83 -14.78 -3.34 -13.50
CA ILE A 83 -13.59 -2.86 -12.78
C ILE A 83 -13.30 -1.37 -13.05
N PRO A 84 -13.29 -0.87 -14.30
CA PRO A 84 -13.11 0.56 -14.55
C PRO A 84 -14.18 1.44 -13.89
N GLN A 85 -15.46 1.05 -13.97
CA GLN A 85 -16.57 1.81 -13.38
C GLN A 85 -16.49 1.84 -11.85
N LEU A 86 -16.06 0.75 -11.22
CA LEU A 86 -15.81 0.67 -9.78
C LEU A 86 -14.74 1.68 -9.35
N PHE A 87 -13.61 1.74 -10.06
CA PHE A 87 -12.55 2.71 -9.77
C PHE A 87 -12.98 4.14 -10.08
N ALA A 88 -13.74 4.39 -11.16
CA ALA A 88 -14.27 5.72 -11.46
C ALA A 88 -15.19 6.22 -10.34
N ALA A 89 -16.09 5.37 -9.85
CA ALA A 89 -16.95 5.68 -8.71
C ALA A 89 -16.14 5.93 -7.43
N PHE A 90 -15.09 5.15 -7.20
CA PHE A 90 -14.17 5.36 -6.07
C PHE A 90 -13.50 6.73 -6.15
N TRP A 91 -12.93 7.10 -7.31
CA TRP A 91 -12.27 8.40 -7.46
C TRP A 91 -13.23 9.59 -7.32
N HIS A 92 -14.44 9.49 -7.86
CA HIS A 92 -15.46 10.54 -7.74
C HIS A 92 -15.91 10.77 -6.29
N ALA A 93 -15.93 9.72 -5.46
CA ALA A 93 -16.38 9.83 -4.07
C ALA A 93 -15.29 10.27 -3.09
N MET A 94 -14.03 10.38 -3.52
CA MET A 94 -12.91 10.70 -2.64
C MET A 94 -12.73 12.22 -2.56
N PRO A 95 -12.83 12.84 -1.37
CA PRO A 95 -12.58 14.26 -1.21
C PRO A 95 -11.14 14.63 -1.57
N ASP A 96 -10.95 15.88 -2.01
CA ASP A 96 -9.63 16.44 -2.24
C ASP A 96 -8.78 16.37 -0.95
N GLY A 97 -7.51 16.00 -1.10
CA GLY A 97 -6.58 15.86 0.02
C GLY A 97 -6.73 14.59 0.88
N ASN A 98 -7.76 13.75 0.67
CA ASN A 98 -7.96 12.53 1.47
C ASN A 98 -6.83 11.48 1.27
N LEU A 99 -6.16 11.48 0.11
CA LEU A 99 -5.02 10.61 -0.18
C LEU A 99 -3.79 11.41 -0.57
N GLU A 100 -2.63 11.00 -0.06
CA GLU A 100 -1.34 11.54 -0.52
C GLU A 100 -1.14 11.28 -2.02
N ALA A 101 -0.52 12.22 -2.74
CA ALA A 101 -0.24 12.11 -4.17
C ALA A 101 0.50 10.81 -4.56
N GLY A 102 1.43 10.34 -3.72
CA GLY A 102 2.11 9.07 -3.92
C GLY A 102 1.18 7.85 -3.84
N THR A 103 0.21 7.89 -2.92
CA THR A 103 -0.84 6.86 -2.80
C THR A 103 -1.76 6.89 -4.02
N VAL A 104 -2.17 8.08 -4.47
CA VAL A 104 -2.98 8.25 -5.70
C VAL A 104 -2.25 7.65 -6.91
N LYS A 105 -0.98 8.01 -7.11
CA LYS A 105 -0.15 7.46 -8.20
C LYS A 105 -0.08 5.94 -8.16
N MET A 106 0.11 5.36 -6.97
CA MET A 106 0.16 3.92 -6.77
C MET A 106 -1.17 3.24 -7.11
N ILE A 107 -2.30 3.75 -6.61
CA ILE A 107 -3.63 3.19 -6.90
C ILE A 107 -3.92 3.26 -8.41
N LYS A 108 -3.57 4.37 -9.09
CA LYS A 108 -3.70 4.49 -10.56
C LYS A 108 -2.84 3.50 -11.33
N ILE A 109 -1.66 3.11 -10.82
CA ILE A 109 -0.84 2.04 -11.41
C ILE A 109 -1.54 0.69 -11.24
N HIS A 110 -2.02 0.40 -10.03
CA HIS A 110 -2.70 -0.86 -9.73
C HIS A 110 -3.99 -1.01 -10.53
N GLN A 111 -4.79 0.05 -10.65
CA GLN A 111 -5.97 0.11 -11.50
C GLN A 111 -5.63 -0.30 -12.94
N ARG A 112 -4.61 0.31 -13.55
CA ARG A 112 -4.17 -0.05 -14.91
C ARG A 112 -3.76 -1.51 -15.04
N HIS A 113 -3.12 -2.08 -14.03
CA HIS A 113 -2.76 -3.50 -14.04
C HIS A 113 -3.98 -4.41 -13.94
N LEU A 114 -4.91 -4.09 -13.03
CA LEU A 114 -6.17 -4.81 -12.85
C LEU A 114 -7.00 -4.79 -14.13
N GLU A 115 -7.24 -3.61 -14.72
CA GLU A 115 -8.00 -3.45 -15.96
C GLU A 115 -7.36 -4.18 -17.15
N ARG A 116 -6.02 -4.17 -17.25
CA ARG A 116 -5.29 -4.86 -18.32
C ARG A 116 -5.33 -6.37 -18.19
N VAL A 117 -5.30 -6.91 -16.96
CA VAL A 117 -5.14 -8.35 -16.73
C VAL A 117 -6.48 -9.05 -16.54
N LEU A 118 -7.39 -8.48 -15.74
CA LEU A 118 -8.76 -8.99 -15.54
C LEU A 118 -9.67 -8.63 -16.72
N GLY A 119 -9.37 -7.53 -17.43
CA GLY A 119 -10.15 -7.05 -18.56
C GLY A 119 -11.16 -5.96 -18.16
N LYS A 120 -11.36 -5.00 -19.06
CA LYS A 120 -12.24 -3.84 -18.82
C LYS A 120 -13.73 -4.20 -18.74
N ARG A 121 -14.13 -5.35 -19.28
CA ARG A 121 -15.51 -5.86 -19.25
C ARG A 121 -15.79 -6.74 -18.02
N GLN A 122 -14.77 -7.02 -17.20
CA GLN A 122 -14.94 -7.83 -15.99
C GLN A 122 -15.87 -7.10 -15.01
N VAL A 123 -16.97 -7.75 -14.63
CA VAL A 123 -17.89 -7.27 -13.60
C VAL A 123 -17.27 -7.51 -12.22
N ALA A 124 -17.23 -6.47 -11.39
CA ALA A 124 -16.60 -6.53 -10.08
C ALA A 124 -17.29 -7.53 -9.15
N GLN A 125 -18.62 -7.47 -9.03
CA GLN A 125 -19.40 -8.35 -8.14
C GLN A 125 -19.26 -9.84 -8.49
N GLY A 126 -18.93 -10.16 -9.75
CA GLY A 126 -18.73 -11.52 -10.25
C GLY A 126 -17.30 -12.04 -10.14
N LEU A 127 -16.36 -11.27 -9.55
CA LEU A 127 -14.99 -11.75 -9.35
C LEU A 127 -14.98 -12.95 -8.39
N SER A 128 -14.36 -14.04 -8.84
CA SER A 128 -14.14 -15.27 -8.08
C SER A 128 -12.70 -15.37 -7.55
N SER A 129 -12.44 -16.30 -6.62
CA SER A 129 -11.07 -16.60 -6.17
C SER A 129 -10.19 -17.10 -7.33
N SER A 130 -10.76 -17.86 -8.27
CA SER A 130 -10.04 -18.32 -9.47
C SER A 130 -9.63 -17.17 -10.38
N ASP A 131 -10.45 -16.13 -10.54
CA ASP A 131 -10.09 -14.95 -11.35
C ASP A 131 -8.91 -14.20 -10.72
N LEU A 132 -8.94 -14.04 -9.40
CA LEU A 132 -7.85 -13.41 -8.66
C LEU A 132 -6.58 -14.26 -8.68
N GLN A 133 -6.69 -15.59 -8.61
CA GLN A 133 -5.54 -16.48 -8.74
C GLN A 133 -4.97 -16.43 -10.16
N ALA A 134 -5.81 -16.37 -11.20
CA ALA A 134 -5.38 -16.18 -12.58
C ALA A 134 -4.66 -14.83 -12.76
N TYR A 135 -5.17 -13.76 -12.12
CA TYR A 135 -4.48 -12.47 -12.06
C TYR A 135 -3.09 -12.60 -11.45
N VAL A 136 -2.97 -13.24 -10.28
CA VAL A 136 -1.69 -13.44 -9.60
C VAL A 136 -0.71 -14.22 -10.47
N THR A 137 -1.15 -15.32 -11.08
CA THR A 137 -0.35 -16.16 -11.98
C THR A 137 0.11 -15.42 -13.24
N LYS A 138 -0.75 -14.58 -13.84
CA LYS A 138 -0.37 -13.78 -15.02
C LYS A 138 0.59 -12.64 -14.65
N ARG A 139 0.39 -12.01 -13.49
CA ARG A 139 1.28 -10.96 -12.98
C ARG A 139 2.66 -11.49 -12.62
N SER A 140 2.76 -12.67 -12.01
CA SER A 140 4.05 -13.28 -11.62
C SER A 140 4.92 -13.70 -12.81
N LYS A 141 4.32 -13.83 -14.00
CA LYS A 141 5.04 -14.09 -15.27
C LYS A 141 5.38 -12.81 -16.05
N THR A 142 4.89 -11.66 -15.60
CA THR A 142 5.15 -10.38 -16.29
C THR A 142 6.59 -9.94 -16.05
N LYS A 143 7.35 -9.64 -17.11
CA LYS A 143 8.71 -9.13 -17.01
C LYS A 143 8.75 -7.70 -16.46
N THR A 144 9.74 -7.38 -15.64
CA THR A 144 9.99 -6.00 -15.19
C THR A 144 10.95 -5.27 -16.15
N ARG A 145 11.01 -3.94 -16.06
CA ARG A 145 11.98 -3.13 -16.82
C ARG A 145 13.43 -3.43 -16.46
N GLN A 146 13.67 -3.90 -15.23
CA GLN A 146 15.00 -4.18 -14.69
C GLN A 146 15.42 -5.64 -14.89
N GLY A 147 14.68 -6.42 -15.69
CA GLY A 147 14.84 -7.86 -15.78
C GLY A 147 14.01 -8.61 -14.73
N GLY A 148 14.00 -9.93 -14.81
CA GLY A 148 13.18 -10.78 -13.92
C GLY A 148 11.67 -10.59 -14.08
N THR A 149 10.91 -11.13 -13.12
CA THR A 149 9.44 -11.05 -13.08
C THR A 149 8.94 -10.28 -11.87
N VAL A 150 7.65 -9.89 -11.88
CA VAL A 150 7.06 -9.14 -10.77
C VAL A 150 7.00 -9.98 -9.49
N GLY A 151 7.66 -9.50 -8.44
CA GLY A 151 7.68 -10.15 -7.13
C GLY A 151 6.31 -10.24 -6.44
N GLY A 152 6.12 -11.29 -5.63
CA GLY A 152 4.85 -11.59 -4.96
C GLY A 152 4.35 -10.47 -4.04
N ALA A 153 5.24 -9.74 -3.36
CA ALA A 153 4.88 -8.61 -2.52
C ALA A 153 4.19 -7.47 -3.30
N THR A 154 4.65 -7.20 -4.53
CA THR A 154 4.06 -6.19 -5.42
C THR A 154 2.65 -6.61 -5.83
N ILE A 155 2.48 -7.87 -6.24
CA ILE A 155 1.16 -8.41 -6.64
C ILE A 155 0.19 -8.38 -5.45
N LYS A 156 0.65 -8.79 -4.26
CA LYS A 156 -0.15 -8.74 -3.03
C LYS A 156 -0.61 -7.30 -2.73
N LYS A 157 0.24 -6.30 -2.97
CA LYS A 157 -0.11 -4.89 -2.81
C LYS A 157 -1.20 -4.44 -3.80
N GLU A 158 -1.18 -4.93 -5.04
CA GLU A 158 -2.24 -4.69 -6.02
C GLU A 158 -3.58 -5.25 -5.55
N ILE A 159 -3.60 -6.48 -5.01
CA ILE A 159 -4.81 -7.10 -4.43
C ILE A 159 -5.29 -6.35 -3.18
N VAL A 160 -4.39 -5.86 -2.33
CA VAL A 160 -4.75 -5.03 -1.17
C VAL A 160 -5.39 -3.71 -1.60
N THR A 161 -4.93 -3.10 -2.69
CA THR A 161 -5.59 -1.93 -3.27
C THR A 161 -6.99 -2.25 -3.75
N LEU A 162 -7.17 -3.33 -4.53
CA LEU A 162 -8.51 -3.76 -4.97
C LEU A 162 -9.43 -4.01 -3.78
N ASN A 163 -8.95 -4.68 -2.74
CA ASN A 163 -9.71 -4.93 -1.51
C ASN A 163 -10.09 -3.63 -0.78
N SER A 164 -9.25 -2.61 -0.82
CA SER A 164 -9.55 -1.31 -0.20
C SER A 164 -10.68 -0.61 -0.95
N VAL A 165 -10.65 -0.63 -2.29
CA VAL A 165 -11.73 -0.12 -3.15
C VAL A 165 -13.01 -0.93 -2.98
N TRP A 166 -12.90 -2.26 -2.86
CA TRP A 166 -14.03 -3.15 -2.61
C TRP A 166 -14.74 -2.82 -1.29
N LYS A 167 -13.98 -2.67 -0.19
CA LYS A 167 -14.53 -2.29 1.12
C LYS A 167 -15.26 -0.96 1.08
N TRP A 168 -14.69 0.04 0.40
CA TRP A 168 -15.37 1.31 0.17
C TRP A 168 -16.68 1.11 -0.60
N ALA A 169 -16.65 0.35 -1.69
CA ALA A 169 -17.83 0.13 -2.52
C ALA A 169 -18.96 -0.61 -1.78
N VAL A 170 -18.63 -1.55 -0.89
CA VAL A 170 -19.61 -2.20 -0.01
C VAL A 170 -20.22 -1.19 0.96
N SER A 171 -19.39 -0.36 1.60
CA SER A 171 -19.86 0.72 2.48
C SER A 171 -20.72 1.74 1.75
N ALA A 172 -20.48 1.95 0.46
CA ALA A 172 -21.26 2.86 -0.40
C ALA A 172 -22.49 2.19 -1.05
N GLY A 173 -22.84 0.95 -0.68
CA GLY A 173 -23.98 0.21 -1.23
C GLY A 173 -23.83 -0.18 -2.71
N LYS A 174 -22.62 -0.12 -3.27
CA LYS A 174 -22.31 -0.41 -4.69
C LYS A 174 -21.90 -1.85 -4.93
N LEU A 175 -21.43 -2.57 -3.92
CA LEU A 175 -21.10 -3.99 -3.96
C LEU A 175 -21.60 -4.66 -2.68
N HIS A 176 -21.62 -5.99 -2.68
CA HIS A 176 -21.96 -6.80 -1.51
C HIS A 176 -20.86 -7.81 -1.20
N GLY A 177 -20.79 -8.22 0.07
CA GLY A 177 -19.85 -9.25 0.53
C GLY A 177 -18.39 -8.80 0.55
N HIS A 178 -17.48 -9.76 0.57
CA HIS A 178 -16.04 -9.52 0.63
C HIS A 178 -15.36 -9.94 -0.67
N LEU A 179 -14.26 -9.26 -1.03
CA LEU A 179 -13.41 -9.70 -2.13
C LEU A 179 -12.89 -11.11 -1.82
N PRO A 180 -13.05 -12.11 -2.72
CA PRO A 180 -12.63 -13.49 -2.49
C PRO A 180 -11.13 -13.68 -2.66
N LYS A 181 -10.36 -12.92 -1.89
CA LYS A 181 -8.89 -12.86 -1.92
C LYS A 181 -8.20 -13.83 -0.95
N ASN A 182 -8.98 -14.60 -0.20
CA ASN A 182 -8.44 -15.57 0.75
C ASN A 182 -7.80 -16.72 -0.03
N ASP A 183 -6.73 -17.31 0.51
CA ASP A 183 -6.02 -18.46 -0.04
C ASP A 183 -5.31 -18.26 -1.40
N LEU A 184 -5.12 -17.02 -1.82
CA LEU A 184 -4.31 -16.70 -3.00
C LEU A 184 -2.85 -17.12 -2.79
N ARG A 185 -2.31 -17.87 -3.75
CA ARG A 185 -0.93 -18.36 -3.77
C ARG A 185 -0.05 -17.39 -4.55
N TYR A 186 0.91 -16.79 -3.84
CA TYR A 186 1.89 -15.86 -4.41
C TYR A 186 3.24 -16.55 -4.62
N PRO A 187 4.07 -16.08 -5.57
CA PRO A 187 5.47 -16.46 -5.65
C PRO A 187 6.17 -16.20 -4.30
N LYS A 188 7.08 -17.10 -3.91
CA LYS A 188 7.93 -16.90 -2.75
C LYS A 188 8.77 -15.63 -2.97
N SER A 189 8.85 -14.80 -1.94
CA SER A 189 9.83 -13.72 -1.87
C SER A 189 11.01 -14.17 -1.03
N ASN A 190 12.21 -13.79 -1.43
CA ASN A 190 13.38 -13.92 -0.56
C ASN A 190 13.18 -13.04 0.67
N GLU A 191 13.75 -13.50 1.79
CA GLU A 191 13.87 -12.65 2.98
C GLU A 191 14.78 -11.46 2.65
N LEU A 192 14.49 -10.31 3.24
CA LEU A 192 15.34 -9.15 3.07
C LEU A 192 16.65 -9.39 3.85
N PRO A 193 17.81 -9.10 3.26
CA PRO A 193 19.07 -9.20 3.98
C PRO A 193 19.05 -8.30 5.22
N VAL A 194 19.71 -8.77 6.29
CA VAL A 194 19.93 -7.96 7.50
C VAL A 194 20.88 -6.81 7.20
N PHE A 195 20.75 -5.69 7.92
CA PHE A 195 21.64 -4.54 7.72
C PHE A 195 23.08 -4.89 8.11
N GLN A 196 24.02 -4.57 7.23
CA GLN A 196 25.42 -5.01 7.32
C GLN A 196 26.37 -3.85 7.03
N THR A 197 27.56 -3.95 7.60
CA THR A 197 28.67 -3.04 7.32
C THR A 197 29.19 -3.24 5.89
N TRP A 198 29.91 -2.24 5.41
CA TRP A 198 30.58 -2.31 4.11
C TRP A 198 31.49 -3.53 3.97
N ASP A 199 32.35 -3.77 4.96
CA ASP A 199 33.31 -4.87 4.93
C ASP A 199 32.64 -6.24 4.96
N GLU A 200 31.50 -6.38 5.66
CA GLU A 200 30.71 -7.62 5.66
C GLU A 200 30.14 -7.92 4.27
N ILE A 201 29.64 -6.89 3.59
CA ILE A 201 29.08 -7.02 2.24
C ILE A 201 30.20 -7.37 1.24
N GLU A 202 31.35 -6.70 1.31
CA GLU A 202 32.49 -7.00 0.44
C GLU A 202 33.02 -8.42 0.64
N ARG A 203 33.17 -8.89 1.88
CA ARG A 203 33.57 -10.28 2.17
C ARG A 203 32.58 -11.29 1.59
N GLN A 204 31.27 -11.03 1.70
CA GLN A 204 30.25 -11.94 1.17
C GLN A 204 30.22 -11.97 -0.36
N ILE A 205 30.30 -10.80 -1.00
CA ILE A 205 30.37 -10.72 -2.46
C ILE A 205 31.64 -11.43 -2.98
N ALA A 206 32.78 -11.24 -2.31
CA ALA A 206 34.02 -11.95 -2.64
C ALA A 206 33.86 -13.49 -2.51
N SER A 207 32.97 -13.96 -1.65
CA SER A 207 32.61 -15.38 -1.51
C SER A 207 31.51 -15.88 -2.47
N GLY A 208 31.03 -15.04 -3.39
CA GLY A 208 30.02 -15.38 -4.40
C GLY A 208 28.58 -14.97 -4.07
N ALA A 209 28.36 -14.13 -3.05
CA ALA A 209 27.05 -13.55 -2.78
C ALA A 209 26.65 -12.50 -3.84
N SER A 210 25.36 -12.19 -3.91
CA SER A 210 24.81 -11.21 -4.87
C SER A 210 25.10 -9.76 -4.46
N ASP A 211 25.34 -8.89 -5.44
CA ASP A 211 25.43 -7.43 -5.27
C ASP A 211 24.14 -6.79 -4.70
N GLU A 212 23.02 -7.52 -4.67
CA GLU A 212 21.80 -7.08 -3.98
C GLU A 212 22.03 -6.82 -2.48
N LEU A 213 23.08 -7.37 -1.87
CA LEU A 213 23.45 -7.09 -0.47
C LEU A 213 23.71 -5.60 -0.21
N TRP A 214 24.09 -4.82 -1.22
CA TRP A 214 24.22 -3.36 -1.08
C TRP A 214 22.90 -2.66 -0.72
N ASP A 215 21.73 -3.29 -0.94
CA ASP A 215 20.43 -2.77 -0.47
C ASP A 215 20.31 -2.78 1.07
N ALA A 216 21.13 -3.58 1.75
CA ALA A 216 21.21 -3.67 3.20
C ALA A 216 22.46 -3.00 3.79
N LEU A 217 23.18 -2.19 3.01
CA LEU A 217 24.28 -1.40 3.53
C LEU A 217 23.81 -0.42 4.61
N TYR A 218 24.53 -0.37 5.71
CA TYR A 218 24.57 0.79 6.59
C TYR A 218 26.01 1.28 6.72
N LEU A 219 26.18 2.60 6.81
CA LEU A 219 27.48 3.24 7.01
C LEU A 219 27.76 3.39 8.50
N ASP A 220 28.95 3.02 8.96
CA ASP A 220 29.38 3.34 10.32
C ASP A 220 29.66 4.84 10.50
N LEU A 221 29.96 5.25 11.74
CA LEU A 221 30.23 6.66 12.06
C LEU A 221 31.45 7.25 11.34
N GLY A 222 32.47 6.44 11.03
CA GLY A 222 33.64 6.87 10.27
C GLY A 222 33.26 7.12 8.81
N GLN A 223 32.59 6.15 8.19
CA GLN A 223 32.08 6.25 6.82
C GLN A 223 31.07 7.38 6.64
N ILE A 224 30.21 7.66 7.64
CA ILE A 224 29.34 8.84 7.62
C ILE A 224 30.16 10.12 7.54
N LYS A 225 31.23 10.27 8.34
CA LYS A 225 32.08 11.46 8.29
C LYS A 225 32.77 11.62 6.94
N GLU A 226 33.31 10.54 6.39
CA GLU A 226 33.94 10.55 5.06
C GLU A 226 32.93 10.90 3.95
N LEU A 227 31.72 10.34 4.01
CA LEU A 227 30.66 10.66 3.05
C LEU A 227 30.28 12.14 3.13
N LEU A 228 30.12 12.68 4.34
CA LEU A 228 29.76 14.08 4.53
C LEU A 228 30.85 15.02 4.01
N SER A 229 32.12 14.74 4.27
CA SER A 229 33.27 15.47 3.71
C SER A 229 33.31 15.39 2.18
N PHE A 230 33.04 14.22 1.61
CA PHE A 230 32.91 14.04 0.16
C PHE A 230 31.78 14.89 -0.44
N VAL A 231 30.59 14.87 0.17
CA VAL A 231 29.43 15.65 -0.28
C VAL A 231 29.70 17.15 -0.17
N GLU A 232 30.33 17.61 0.91
CA GLU A 232 30.70 19.02 1.10
C GLU A 232 31.58 19.54 -0.05
N THR A 233 32.50 18.70 -0.53
CA THR A 233 33.46 19.07 -1.59
C THR A 233 32.89 18.91 -3.01
N ASN A 234 32.02 17.91 -3.23
CA ASN A 234 31.62 17.48 -4.58
C ASN A 234 30.16 17.78 -4.94
N ALA A 235 29.36 18.25 -4.00
CA ALA A 235 27.96 18.59 -4.27
C ALA A 235 27.85 19.79 -5.22
N ALA A 236 27.07 19.63 -6.28
CA ALA A 236 26.78 20.72 -7.23
C ALA A 236 26.00 21.88 -6.60
N HIS A 237 25.34 21.65 -5.46
CA HIS A 237 24.45 22.62 -4.82
C HIS A 237 24.71 22.71 -3.31
N PRO A 238 24.80 23.93 -2.73
CA PRO A 238 25.12 24.13 -1.32
C PRO A 238 24.17 23.44 -0.33
N PHE A 239 22.88 23.29 -0.66
CA PHE A 239 21.90 22.67 0.23
C PHE A 239 22.12 21.17 0.45
N LEU A 240 22.88 20.50 -0.42
CA LEU A 240 23.03 19.05 -0.36
C LEU A 240 23.82 18.62 0.87
N TYR A 241 24.92 19.29 1.19
CA TYR A 241 25.71 18.97 2.38
C TYR A 241 24.89 19.01 3.69
N PRO A 242 24.21 20.12 4.06
CA PRO A 242 23.39 20.16 5.26
C PRO A 242 22.20 19.19 5.18
N MET A 243 21.65 18.91 3.99
CA MET A 243 20.57 17.93 3.82
C MET A 243 21.03 16.49 4.06
N PHE A 244 22.22 16.12 3.58
CA PHE A 244 22.86 14.83 3.86
C PHE A 244 23.20 14.70 5.34
N ALA A 245 23.79 15.73 5.94
CA ALA A 245 24.11 15.77 7.36
C ALA A 245 22.85 15.60 8.22
N PHE A 246 21.78 16.34 7.92
CA PHE A 246 20.52 16.22 8.64
C PHE A 246 19.94 14.81 8.54
N ALA A 247 19.94 14.20 7.35
CA ALA A 247 19.48 12.82 7.17
C ALA A 247 20.32 11.81 7.98
N ALA A 248 21.65 11.94 7.94
CA ALA A 248 22.58 11.04 8.61
C ALA A 248 22.54 11.16 10.15
N TYR A 249 22.31 12.37 10.67
CA TYR A 249 22.32 12.65 12.10
C TYR A 249 20.95 12.56 12.79
N THR A 250 19.84 12.52 12.03
CA THR A 250 18.48 12.45 12.61
C THR A 250 17.68 11.23 12.18
N GLY A 251 18.15 10.50 11.15
CA GLY A 251 17.38 9.43 10.52
C GLY A 251 16.10 9.91 9.83
N ALA A 252 15.99 11.19 9.48
CA ALA A 252 14.87 11.75 8.75
C ALA A 252 14.71 11.08 7.37
N ARG A 253 13.46 10.78 7.01
CA ARG A 253 13.12 10.24 5.68
C ARG A 253 13.24 11.36 4.65
N ARG A 254 13.53 11.03 3.38
CA ARG A 254 13.54 12.01 2.27
C ARG A 254 12.32 12.93 2.29
N SER A 255 11.10 12.40 2.37
CA SER A 255 9.89 13.23 2.38
C SER A 255 9.74 14.15 3.60
N GLU A 256 10.44 13.85 4.70
CA GLU A 256 10.50 14.69 5.90
C GLU A 256 11.50 15.82 5.69
N LEU A 257 12.68 15.52 5.10
CA LEU A 257 13.66 16.55 4.69
C LEU A 257 13.02 17.60 3.77
N LEU A 258 12.30 17.16 2.74
CA LEU A 258 11.67 18.05 1.75
C LEU A 258 10.60 18.98 2.35
N ARG A 259 10.06 18.65 3.53
CA ARG A 259 8.99 19.43 4.18
C ARG A 259 9.47 20.10 5.47
N SER A 260 10.75 19.96 5.79
CA SER A 260 11.34 20.64 6.94
C SER A 260 11.34 22.13 6.67
N GLU A 261 10.95 22.90 7.67
CA GLU A 261 10.99 24.35 7.65
C GLU A 261 12.08 24.87 8.60
N LEU A 262 12.59 26.07 8.35
CA LEU A 262 13.58 26.69 9.24
C LEU A 262 13.06 26.83 10.68
N SER A 263 11.75 27.05 10.84
CA SER A 263 11.06 27.11 12.13
C SER A 263 11.07 25.79 12.90
N ASP A 264 11.38 24.67 12.24
CA ASP A 264 11.50 23.37 12.89
C ASP A 264 12.85 23.19 13.62
N ILE A 265 13.81 24.07 13.39
CA ILE A 265 15.18 23.97 13.89
C ILE A 265 15.38 24.92 15.08
N ASP A 266 15.40 24.35 16.29
CA ASP A 266 15.72 25.08 17.51
C ASP A 266 17.18 24.78 17.91
N LEU A 267 18.11 25.62 17.44
CA LEU A 267 19.53 25.51 17.77
C LEU A 267 19.83 25.85 19.24
N LYS A 268 19.04 26.72 19.87
CA LYS A 268 19.21 27.05 21.29
C LYS A 268 18.83 25.87 22.18
N GLY A 269 17.72 25.22 21.86
CA GLY A 269 17.26 23.99 22.52
C GLY A 269 17.97 22.73 22.05
N ASN A 270 18.81 22.79 21.00
CA ASN A 270 19.41 21.64 20.32
C ASN A 270 18.38 20.58 19.91
N VAL A 271 17.27 20.99 19.28
CA VAL A 271 16.22 20.07 18.84
C VAL A 271 15.71 20.41 17.45
N ALA A 272 15.56 19.37 16.62
CA ALA A 272 14.88 19.45 15.35
C ALA A 272 13.48 18.82 15.44
N THR A 273 12.47 19.50 14.93
CA THR A 273 11.08 19.00 14.85
C THR A 273 10.84 18.39 13.47
N ILE A 274 10.51 17.10 13.43
CA ILE A 274 10.25 16.39 12.18
C ILE A 274 8.75 16.29 11.94
N ARG A 275 8.29 16.81 10.80
CA ARG A 275 6.89 16.78 10.35
C ARG A 275 6.53 15.48 9.65
N GLU A 276 5.51 14.79 10.16
CA GLU A 276 5.12 13.45 9.74
C GLU A 276 3.70 13.44 9.18
N LYS A 277 3.50 12.75 8.05
CA LYS A 277 2.17 12.54 7.45
C LYS A 277 1.65 11.11 7.56
N LYS A 278 2.49 10.18 8.04
CA LYS A 278 2.23 8.73 7.98
C LYS A 278 2.13 8.03 9.33
N ARG A 279 2.53 8.68 10.43
CA ARG A 279 2.53 8.06 11.76
C ARG A 279 1.10 7.95 12.31
N VAL A 280 0.32 9.01 12.24
CA VAL A 280 -1.07 9.05 12.71
C VAL A 280 -2.02 9.10 11.51
N LYS A 281 -2.95 8.14 11.43
CA LYS A 281 -3.93 8.10 10.33
C LYS A 281 -4.85 9.33 10.42
N GLY A 282 -4.93 10.08 9.31
CA GLY A 282 -5.82 11.25 9.21
C GLY A 282 -5.32 12.51 9.94
N ARG A 283 -4.09 12.50 10.49
CA ARG A 283 -3.50 13.68 11.15
C ARG A 283 -2.05 13.87 10.73
N ILE A 284 -1.64 15.13 10.62
CA ILE A 284 -0.23 15.49 10.56
C ILE A 284 0.28 15.44 12.01
N SER A 285 1.35 14.69 12.24
CA SER A 285 2.00 14.61 13.55
C SER A 285 3.41 15.16 13.46
N THR A 286 4.02 15.42 14.61
CA THR A 286 5.44 15.75 14.71
C THR A 286 6.13 14.79 15.67
N ARG A 287 7.45 14.76 15.56
CA ARG A 287 8.37 14.17 16.55
C ARG A 287 9.59 15.06 16.71
N ARG A 288 10.27 14.96 17.85
CA ARG A 288 11.46 15.77 18.14
C ARG A 288 12.70 14.88 18.14
N VAL A 289 13.79 15.37 17.55
CA VAL A 289 15.09 14.68 17.52
C VAL A 289 16.15 15.63 18.05
N PRO A 290 16.96 15.23 19.05
CA PRO A 290 18.08 16.04 19.51
C PRO A 290 19.08 16.32 18.38
N ILE A 291 19.53 17.56 18.27
CA ILE A 291 20.56 17.98 17.32
C ILE A 291 21.92 17.65 17.94
N SER A 292 22.71 16.84 17.23
CA SER A 292 24.08 16.53 17.64
C SER A 292 24.98 17.76 17.45
N LYS A 293 26.05 17.87 18.25
CA LYS A 293 27.01 18.99 18.14
C LYS A 293 27.56 19.19 16.72
N PRO A 294 27.93 18.14 15.95
CA PRO A 294 28.33 18.31 14.56
C PRO A 294 27.22 18.85 13.67
N LEU A 295 25.98 18.37 13.83
CA LEU A 295 24.84 18.86 13.06
C LEU A 295 24.53 20.33 13.38
N ALA A 296 24.59 20.74 14.64
CA ALA A 296 24.36 22.12 15.05
C ALA A 296 25.28 23.09 14.29
N LYS A 297 26.59 22.81 14.25
CA LYS A 297 27.57 23.63 13.52
C LYS A 297 27.26 23.75 12.02
N ILE A 298 26.88 22.62 11.40
CA ILE A 298 26.52 22.59 9.98
C ILE A 298 25.26 23.43 9.72
N LEU A 299 24.24 23.29 10.58
CA LEU A 299 23.00 24.02 10.46
C LEU A 299 23.17 25.51 10.75
N GLU A 300 24.00 25.91 11.71
CA GLU A 300 24.35 27.30 11.98
C GLU A 300 24.92 27.97 10.72
N SER A 301 25.93 27.35 10.12
CA SER A 301 26.55 27.84 8.87
C SER A 301 25.54 27.91 7.72
N TRP A 302 24.71 26.88 7.58
CA TRP A 302 23.70 26.83 6.52
C TRP A 302 22.60 27.88 6.68
N ILE A 303 22.07 28.06 7.90
CA ILE A 303 21.02 29.05 8.19
C ILE A 303 21.53 30.47 7.94
N ALA A 304 22.79 30.76 8.30
CA ALA A 304 23.41 32.06 8.04
C ALA A 304 23.52 32.40 6.54
N ASN A 305 23.63 31.38 5.68
CA ASN A 305 23.79 31.53 4.22
C ASN A 305 22.56 31.06 3.44
N HIS A 306 21.41 30.91 4.09
CA HIS A 306 20.24 30.29 3.49
C HIS A 306 19.66 31.18 2.36
N PRO A 307 19.28 30.63 1.18
CA PRO A 307 18.88 31.41 0.00
C PRO A 307 17.46 32.02 0.06
N GLY A 308 16.90 32.18 1.27
CA GLY A 308 15.60 32.81 1.52
C GLY A 308 14.40 31.98 1.05
N SER A 309 13.91 31.06 1.89
CA SER A 309 12.61 30.37 1.73
C SER A 309 12.18 29.80 3.10
N PRO A 310 10.90 29.44 3.32
CA PRO A 310 10.49 28.83 4.59
C PRO A 310 11.06 27.42 4.79
N PHE A 311 11.42 26.72 3.71
CA PHE A 311 11.93 25.35 3.76
C PHE A 311 13.40 25.31 4.15
N THR A 312 13.78 24.37 5.03
CA THR A 312 15.16 24.22 5.52
C THR A 312 16.15 23.95 4.40
N PHE A 313 15.78 23.15 3.40
CA PHE A 313 16.66 22.81 2.28
C PHE A 313 16.08 23.38 1.00
N SER A 314 16.74 24.41 0.48
CA SER A 314 16.31 25.13 -0.71
C SER A 314 17.51 25.53 -1.58
N HIS A 315 17.26 25.80 -2.86
CA HIS A 315 18.29 26.20 -3.82
C HIS A 315 17.90 27.54 -4.47
N PRO A 316 18.86 28.47 -4.69
CA PRO A 316 18.56 29.78 -5.25
C PRO A 316 18.09 29.78 -6.72
N GLU A 317 18.58 28.86 -7.55
CA GLU A 317 18.33 28.85 -9.00
C GLU A 317 17.40 27.70 -9.45
N PRO A 318 16.75 27.83 -10.64
CA PRO A 318 16.08 26.73 -11.30
C PRO A 318 17.04 25.56 -11.50
N ILE A 319 16.68 24.39 -10.97
CA ILE A 319 17.49 23.17 -11.12
C ILE A 319 17.46 22.73 -12.60
N PRO A 320 18.61 22.64 -13.29
CA PRO A 320 18.68 22.13 -14.67
C PRO A 320 18.03 20.73 -14.76
N GLY A 321 17.12 20.53 -15.73
CA GLY A 321 16.34 19.29 -15.89
C GLY A 321 15.03 19.23 -15.10
N SER A 322 14.69 20.27 -14.33
CA SER A 322 13.35 20.46 -13.76
C SER A 322 12.35 20.83 -14.85
N THR A 323 11.13 20.28 -14.79
CA THR A 323 10.01 20.76 -15.65
C THR A 323 9.55 22.16 -15.29
N ARG A 324 9.99 22.71 -14.14
CA ARG A 324 9.75 24.09 -13.73
C ARG A 324 10.89 24.97 -14.25
N LYS A 325 10.55 25.89 -15.16
CA LYS A 325 11.47 26.87 -15.77
C LYS A 325 11.80 28.05 -14.83
N GLU A 326 11.00 28.25 -13.78
CA GLU A 326 11.16 29.34 -12.80
C GLU A 326 11.09 28.81 -11.36
N ARG A 327 11.80 29.49 -10.45
CA ARG A 327 11.72 29.27 -9.00
C ARG A 327 10.38 29.80 -8.49
N VAL A 328 9.69 28.99 -7.69
CA VAL A 328 8.52 29.43 -6.91
C VAL A 328 8.95 29.33 -5.45
N ASP A 329 9.18 30.47 -4.80
CA ASP A 329 9.75 30.58 -3.44
C ASP A 329 8.97 29.81 -2.38
N ASP A 330 7.67 29.60 -2.61
CA ASP A 330 6.76 28.92 -1.69
C ASP A 330 6.66 27.40 -1.92
N GLN A 331 7.61 26.79 -2.64
CA GLN A 331 7.55 25.36 -2.95
C GLN A 331 8.78 24.58 -2.49
N PRO A 332 8.59 23.42 -1.84
CA PRO A 332 9.70 22.57 -1.43
C PRO A 332 10.36 21.89 -2.63
N LEU A 333 11.60 21.42 -2.41
CA LEU A 333 12.26 20.48 -3.32
C LEU A 333 11.34 19.29 -3.62
N THR A 334 11.24 18.91 -4.90
CA THR A 334 10.48 17.73 -5.29
C THR A 334 11.24 16.46 -4.95
N ALA A 335 10.51 15.35 -4.78
CA ALA A 335 11.13 14.04 -4.56
C ALA A 335 12.04 13.60 -5.72
N SER A 336 11.76 14.04 -6.95
CA SER A 336 12.58 13.76 -8.13
C SER A 336 13.89 14.53 -8.09
N GLN A 337 13.86 15.83 -7.77
CA GLN A 337 15.06 16.67 -7.63
C GLN A 337 15.98 16.12 -6.55
N ALA A 338 15.44 15.82 -5.36
CA ALA A 338 16.25 15.26 -4.28
C ALA A 338 16.86 13.89 -4.63
N SER A 339 16.14 13.03 -5.37
CA SER A 339 16.72 11.78 -5.88
C SER A 339 17.83 12.04 -6.90
N HIS A 340 17.56 12.92 -7.87
CA HIS A 340 18.49 13.21 -8.96
C HIS A 340 19.81 13.79 -8.44
N HIS A 341 19.77 14.77 -7.55
CA HIS A 341 20.99 15.35 -6.99
C HIS A 341 21.74 14.37 -6.10
N PHE A 342 21.04 13.56 -5.30
CA PHE A 342 21.67 12.49 -4.53
C PHE A 342 22.43 11.53 -5.45
N GLU A 343 21.78 11.03 -6.50
CA GLU A 343 22.36 10.09 -7.46
C GLU A 343 23.53 10.71 -8.22
N ASN A 344 23.42 11.98 -8.65
CA ASN A 344 24.50 12.67 -9.34
C ASN A 344 25.72 12.91 -8.45
N THR A 345 25.53 13.34 -7.19
CA THR A 345 26.64 13.58 -6.26
C THR A 345 27.42 12.30 -5.98
N LEU A 346 26.73 11.15 -5.87
CA LEU A 346 27.38 9.87 -5.55
C LEU A 346 27.69 9.02 -6.80
N LYS A 347 27.53 9.57 -8.00
CA LYS A 347 27.63 8.83 -9.27
C LYS A 347 28.99 8.18 -9.50
N HIS A 348 30.05 8.79 -8.97
CA HIS A 348 31.43 8.37 -9.18
C HIS A 348 32.11 8.01 -7.85
N GLY A 349 33.16 7.19 -7.94
CA GLY A 349 33.91 6.73 -6.77
C GLY A 349 33.21 5.63 -5.96
N LYS A 350 33.67 5.42 -4.73
CA LYS A 350 33.20 4.31 -3.88
C LYS A 350 31.73 4.45 -3.48
N TRP A 351 31.24 5.68 -3.31
CA TRP A 351 29.89 5.96 -2.80
C TRP A 351 28.73 5.59 -3.73
N LYS A 352 29.01 5.20 -4.98
CA LYS A 352 28.00 4.77 -5.97
C LYS A 352 27.13 3.59 -5.52
N VAL A 353 27.60 2.81 -4.54
CA VAL A 353 26.85 1.68 -3.98
C VAL A 353 25.71 2.12 -3.06
N ILE A 354 25.71 3.37 -2.59
CA ILE A 354 24.68 3.90 -1.70
C ILE A 354 23.39 4.15 -2.49
N LYS A 355 22.36 3.35 -2.22
CA LYS A 355 21.07 3.43 -2.92
C LYS A 355 20.09 4.36 -2.21
N GLY A 356 20.15 5.63 -2.59
CA GLY A 356 19.18 6.66 -2.20
C GLY A 356 19.22 7.04 -0.71
N TRP A 357 18.41 8.05 -0.38
CA TRP A 357 18.35 8.67 0.94
C TRP A 357 18.04 7.74 2.13
N HIS A 358 17.42 6.57 1.88
CA HIS A 358 17.00 5.70 2.97
C HIS A 358 18.19 4.99 3.64
N CYS A 359 19.30 4.81 2.92
CA CYS A 359 20.55 4.28 3.48
C CYS A 359 21.02 5.13 4.68
N LEU A 360 20.99 6.46 4.60
CA LEU A 360 21.40 7.35 5.71
C LEU A 360 20.57 7.14 6.98
N ARG A 361 19.29 6.83 6.82
CA ARG A 361 18.41 6.48 7.95
C ARG A 361 18.76 5.11 8.52
N HIS A 362 19.05 4.12 7.67
CA HIS A 362 19.54 2.82 8.12
C HIS A 362 20.84 2.97 8.89
N SER A 363 21.79 3.75 8.37
CA SER A 363 23.03 4.12 9.07
C SER A 363 22.77 4.76 10.42
N PHE A 364 21.89 5.76 10.53
CA PHE A 364 21.56 6.36 11.83
C PHE A 364 21.05 5.32 12.84
N ILE A 365 20.08 4.50 12.45
CA ILE A 365 19.47 3.51 13.35
C ILE A 365 20.47 2.42 13.72
N SER A 366 21.22 1.91 12.74
CA SER A 366 22.24 0.88 12.94
C SER A 366 23.34 1.36 13.88
N ASN A 367 23.85 2.58 13.72
CA ASN A 367 24.85 3.13 14.64
C ASN A 367 24.29 3.34 16.05
N CYS A 368 23.04 3.77 16.19
CA CYS A 368 22.39 3.87 17.50
C CYS A 368 22.30 2.49 18.17
N ALA A 369 21.84 1.47 17.42
CA ALA A 369 21.76 0.09 17.90
C ALA A 369 23.15 -0.44 18.29
N SER A 370 24.16 -0.30 17.44
CA SER A 370 25.55 -0.72 17.72
C SER A 370 26.20 -0.02 18.90
N LYS A 371 25.73 1.18 19.27
CA LYS A 371 26.15 1.89 20.49
C LYS A 371 25.32 1.55 21.73
N GLY A 372 24.35 0.64 21.62
CA GLY A 372 23.50 0.23 22.72
C GLY A 372 22.49 1.30 23.16
N ILE A 373 22.15 2.26 22.29
CA ILE A 373 21.12 3.26 22.60
C ILE A 373 19.76 2.57 22.72
N ASP A 374 19.01 2.92 23.77
CA ASP A 374 17.71 2.31 24.06
C ASP A 374 16.75 2.36 22.84
N GLN A 375 16.15 1.22 22.51
CA GLN A 375 15.26 1.06 21.35
C GLN A 375 14.07 2.03 21.39
N ARG A 376 13.57 2.41 22.57
CA ARG A 376 12.46 3.36 22.73
C ARG A 376 12.88 4.76 22.28
N MET A 377 14.10 5.19 22.62
CA MET A 377 14.65 6.47 22.17
C MET A 377 14.81 6.48 20.64
N ILE A 378 15.35 5.40 20.07
CA ILE A 378 15.48 5.25 18.62
C ILE A 378 14.10 5.34 17.96
N ASP A 379 13.11 4.60 18.46
CA ASP A 379 11.75 4.58 17.93
C ASP A 379 11.10 5.96 17.95
N GLU A 380 11.27 6.71 19.04
CA GLU A 380 10.79 8.08 19.17
C GLU A 380 11.45 9.01 18.14
N TRP A 381 12.77 8.91 17.93
CA TRP A 381 13.49 9.78 17.00
C TRP A 381 13.21 9.46 15.53
N VAL A 382 13.00 8.19 15.19
CA VAL A 382 12.80 7.79 13.79
C VAL A 382 11.34 7.56 13.45
N GLY A 383 10.44 7.50 14.44
CA GLY A 383 9.01 7.24 14.26
C GLY A 383 8.76 5.81 13.78
N HIS A 384 9.35 4.81 14.45
CA HIS A 384 8.98 3.41 14.27
C HIS A 384 7.79 3.04 15.15
N THR A 385 6.87 2.22 14.62
CA THR A 385 5.64 1.84 15.32
C THR A 385 5.37 0.34 15.33
N THR A 386 6.18 -0.47 14.63
CA THR A 386 5.95 -1.92 14.51
C THR A 386 7.18 -2.73 14.88
N GLU A 387 6.95 -3.91 15.45
CA GLU A 387 8.03 -4.82 15.81
C GLU A 387 8.83 -5.31 14.60
N SER A 388 8.18 -5.47 13.45
CA SER A 388 8.85 -5.80 12.18
C SER A 388 9.89 -4.76 11.75
N MET A 389 9.68 -3.47 12.07
CA MET A 389 10.67 -2.43 11.78
C MET A 389 11.87 -2.53 12.71
N ARG A 390 11.65 -2.86 13.99
CA ARG A 390 12.68 -3.00 15.04
C ARG A 390 13.56 -4.23 14.81
N ARG A 391 12.95 -5.37 14.50
CA ARG A 391 13.66 -6.65 14.28
C ARG A 391 14.80 -6.55 13.28
N ARG A 392 14.70 -5.67 12.29
CA ARG A 392 15.75 -5.47 11.26
C ARG A 392 17.09 -4.95 11.81
N TYR A 393 17.12 -4.37 13.01
CA TYR A 393 18.34 -3.82 13.62
C TYR A 393 18.74 -4.55 14.90
N ARG A 394 17.97 -5.56 15.31
CA ARG A 394 18.15 -6.22 16.61
C ARG A 394 19.50 -6.90 16.73
N HIS A 395 20.00 -7.47 15.64
CA HIS A 395 21.30 -8.15 15.59
C HIS A 395 22.49 -7.20 15.79
N LEU A 396 22.28 -5.88 15.65
CA LEU A 396 23.34 -4.87 15.81
C LEU A 396 23.50 -4.40 17.25
N PHE A 397 22.50 -4.61 18.12
CA PHE A 397 22.68 -4.30 19.52
C PHE A 397 23.86 -5.10 20.07
N PRO A 398 24.78 -4.48 20.85
CA PRO A 398 25.85 -5.17 21.53
C PRO A 398 25.25 -6.39 22.22
N SER A 399 25.50 -7.55 21.63
CA SER A 399 24.95 -8.78 22.12
C SER A 399 26.06 -9.48 22.85
N SER A 400 25.72 -10.01 24.02
CA SER A 400 26.54 -11.01 24.68
C SER A 400 26.73 -12.24 23.80
N GLN A 401 26.19 -12.35 22.58
CA GLN A 401 26.33 -13.54 21.75
C GLN A 401 27.74 -13.77 21.26
N LYS A 402 28.43 -12.72 20.74
CA LYS A 402 29.82 -12.91 20.32
C LYS A 402 30.72 -13.23 21.52
N GLN A 403 30.61 -12.44 22.58
CA GLN A 403 31.31 -12.73 23.83
C GLN A 403 30.94 -14.10 24.41
N ALA A 404 29.68 -14.52 24.35
CA ALA A 404 29.23 -15.83 24.83
C ALA A 404 29.81 -16.96 23.98
N MET A 405 29.89 -16.77 22.66
CA MET A 405 30.54 -17.73 21.77
C MET A 405 32.05 -17.78 22.02
N ASP A 406 32.69 -16.63 22.25
CA ASP A 406 34.10 -16.55 22.61
C ASP A 406 34.33 -17.28 23.96
N THR A 407 33.49 -17.06 24.98
CA THR A 407 33.58 -17.73 26.30
C THR A 407 33.10 -19.18 26.32
N LEU A 408 32.38 -19.66 25.30
CA LEU A 408 31.89 -21.05 25.25
C LEU A 408 33.02 -22.05 24.97
N PHE A 409 34.09 -21.57 24.32
CA PHE A 409 35.24 -22.37 23.91
C PHE A 409 36.55 -21.94 24.59
N GLU A 410 36.47 -21.05 25.58
CA GLU A 410 37.50 -20.81 26.60
C GLU A 410 37.30 -21.78 27.77
#